data_AF-A0A2A4SSP8-F1
#
_entry.id   AF-A0A2A4SSP8-F1
#
_cell.length_a   1.000
_cell.length_b   1.000
_cell.length_c   1.000
_cell.angle_alpha   90.00
_cell.angle_beta   90.00
_cell.angle_gamma   90.00
#
_symmetry.space_group_name_H-M   'P 1'
#
loop_
_entity.id
_entity.type
_entity.pdbx_description
1 polymer ?
#
loop_
_entity_poly.entity_id
_entity_poly.type
_entity_poly.pdbx_seq_one_letter_code
_entity_poly.pdbx_strand_id
1 'polypeptide(L)'
;MKYNYTFSLTELSYLLRALSDSILWSGGLDEIVYIYEIQTKDLESVYIKIIKNLGIKKLSDRISIEFTYNELLVIDAVSNISSTYNQSHLSDKSIFLDKLGISILQDIQKKKERSKKNTHYKNHIKEGITDISSININGAEILNINYNNITHLEAYDVKNLKRLNLNNNKIEKIENLDVKKLKYLDVSNNKLTNIQHLNVKNLSALDMSENQLSEIHGFNVKELKSLILRGNQLTNILGFDVKRLQELNLNENQLTNIQDVNVKNLLELSLSGNYIVNVDGIDLKSLRFIDLSFNKIKKIKNFDCKNLEILYLFSNNIQKLELSHLENMTTLDIRNNPIIYINPETIMKMRKIPDLIMDNHLDDYDKNGYLKQGIFSRMKQIFNK
;
A
#
# COMPACT_ATOMS: atom_id res chain seq x y z
N MET A 1 29.40 -17.49 3.68
CA MET A 1 28.42 -18.34 2.98
C MET A 1 27.58 -17.44 2.11
N LYS A 2 27.31 -17.89 0.90
CA LYS A 2 26.59 -17.12 -0.11
C LYS A 2 25.40 -17.96 -0.59
N TYR A 3 24.29 -17.29 -0.88
CA TYR A 3 23.00 -17.91 -1.14
C TYR A 3 22.54 -17.56 -2.55
N ASN A 4 22.27 -18.57 -3.37
CA ASN A 4 21.85 -18.37 -4.75
C ASN A 4 20.34 -18.40 -4.83
N TYR A 5 19.77 -17.31 -5.35
CA TYR A 5 18.36 -17.19 -5.65
C TYR A 5 18.17 -16.94 -7.14
N THR A 6 17.19 -17.59 -7.75
CA THR A 6 16.91 -17.49 -9.18
C THR A 6 15.56 -16.84 -9.40
N PHE A 7 15.57 -15.71 -10.12
CA PHE A 7 14.39 -14.88 -10.35
C PHE A 7 14.08 -14.75 -11.83
N SER A 8 12.81 -14.63 -12.19
CA SER A 8 12.39 -14.05 -13.46
C SER A 8 12.60 -12.54 -13.47
N LEU A 9 12.54 -11.93 -14.66
CA LEU A 9 12.60 -10.47 -14.78
C LEU A 9 11.45 -9.77 -14.06
N THR A 10 10.25 -10.36 -14.06
CA THR A 10 9.09 -9.84 -13.32
C THR A 10 9.36 -9.82 -11.81
N GLU A 11 9.85 -10.93 -11.26
CA GLU A 11 10.21 -11.04 -9.83
C GLU A 11 11.31 -10.04 -9.42
N LEU A 12 12.33 -9.82 -10.27
CA LEU A 12 13.33 -8.78 -10.01
C LEU A 12 12.76 -7.37 -10.08
N SER A 13 11.81 -7.12 -10.98
CA SER A 13 11.15 -5.81 -11.06
C SER A 13 10.34 -5.53 -9.78
N TYR A 14 9.70 -6.55 -9.21
CA TYR A 14 8.99 -6.47 -7.93
C TYR A 14 9.94 -6.13 -6.80
N LEU A 15 11.09 -6.81 -6.72
CA LEU A 15 12.09 -6.58 -5.69
C LEU A 15 12.76 -5.21 -5.82
N LEU A 16 13.11 -4.77 -7.03
CA LEU A 16 13.67 -3.44 -7.28
C LEU A 16 12.70 -2.34 -6.91
N ARG A 17 11.41 -2.51 -7.26
CA ARG A 17 10.38 -1.55 -6.89
C ARG A 17 10.22 -1.50 -5.37
N ALA A 18 10.14 -2.64 -4.70
CA ALA A 18 10.09 -2.71 -3.24
C ALA A 18 11.28 -2.00 -2.57
N LEU A 19 12.50 -2.21 -3.08
CA LEU A 19 13.71 -1.52 -2.62
C LEU A 19 13.63 -0.02 -2.87
N SER A 20 13.16 0.40 -4.04
CA SER A 20 13.00 1.81 -4.39
C SER A 20 11.95 2.50 -3.52
N ASP A 21 10.78 1.88 -3.34
CA ASP A 21 9.70 2.38 -2.49
C ASP A 21 10.21 2.56 -1.05
N SER A 22 10.99 1.59 -0.57
CA SER A 22 11.62 1.62 0.76
C SER A 22 12.67 2.74 0.93
N ILE A 23 13.35 3.13 -0.16
CA ILE A 23 14.39 4.19 -0.15
C ILE A 23 13.78 5.59 -0.37
N LEU A 24 12.69 5.71 -1.11
CA LEU A 24 12.09 7.01 -1.43
C LEU A 24 11.11 7.49 -0.36
N TRP A 25 10.57 6.57 0.44
CA TRP A 25 9.64 6.90 1.51
C TRP A 25 10.37 7.11 2.85
N SER A 26 10.29 8.34 3.40
CA SER A 26 11.00 8.72 4.63
C SER A 26 10.59 7.89 5.85
N GLY A 27 9.33 7.46 5.93
CA GLY A 27 8.87 6.55 6.98
C GLY A 27 9.46 5.15 6.86
N GLY A 28 9.72 4.65 5.64
CA GLY A 28 10.07 3.25 5.38
C GLY A 28 11.55 3.01 5.61
N LEU A 29 12.35 4.00 5.25
CA LEU A 29 13.75 4.09 5.64
C LEU A 29 13.92 4.15 7.15
N ASP A 30 13.18 5.02 7.84
CA ASP A 30 13.25 5.11 9.31
C ASP A 30 12.85 3.78 9.95
N GLU A 31 11.86 3.06 9.39
CA GLU A 31 11.42 1.75 9.85
C GLU A 31 12.47 0.65 9.60
N ILE A 32 13.05 0.58 8.40
CA ILE A 32 14.11 -0.39 8.08
C ILE A 32 15.34 -0.16 8.96
N VAL A 33 15.73 1.09 9.11
CA VAL A 33 16.91 1.48 9.88
C VAL A 33 16.69 1.24 11.37
N TYR A 34 15.50 1.52 11.90
CA TYR A 34 15.23 1.40 13.34
C TYR A 34 14.87 -0.02 13.78
N ILE A 35 14.12 -0.78 12.99
CA ILE A 35 13.63 -2.12 13.36
C ILE A 35 14.65 -3.19 12.99
N TYR A 36 15.22 -3.08 11.78
CA TYR A 36 16.15 -4.08 11.25
C TYR A 36 17.61 -3.72 11.51
N GLU A 37 17.89 -2.55 12.07
CA GLU A 37 19.26 -2.03 12.28
C GLU A 37 20.07 -2.03 10.97
N ILE A 38 19.37 -1.92 9.84
CA ILE A 38 19.95 -1.95 8.50
C ILE A 38 20.29 -0.53 8.09
N GLN A 39 21.51 -0.29 7.62
CA GLN A 39 21.89 1.05 7.18
C GLN A 39 21.38 1.30 5.76
N THR A 40 21.05 2.54 5.42
CA THR A 40 20.63 2.94 4.06
C THR A 40 21.59 2.46 2.97
N LYS A 41 22.91 2.46 3.26
CA LYS A 41 23.94 1.95 2.35
C LYS A 41 23.79 0.46 2.02
N ASP A 42 23.20 -0.33 2.92
CA ASP A 42 23.01 -1.77 2.72
C ASP A 42 21.83 -2.02 1.75
N LEU A 43 20.78 -1.18 1.80
CA LEU A 43 19.69 -1.13 0.82
C LEU A 43 20.21 -0.78 -0.58
N GLU A 44 20.99 0.30 -0.68
CA GLU A 44 21.61 0.73 -1.94
C GLU A 44 22.52 -0.37 -2.53
N SER A 45 23.29 -1.05 -1.68
CA SER A 45 24.16 -2.16 -2.10
C SER A 45 23.36 -3.30 -2.76
N VAL A 46 22.24 -3.71 -2.15
CA VAL A 46 21.36 -4.74 -2.73
C VAL A 46 20.73 -4.25 -4.03
N TYR A 47 20.23 -3.02 -4.06
CA TYR A 47 19.64 -2.42 -5.26
C TYR A 47 20.63 -2.41 -6.43
N ILE A 48 21.82 -1.86 -6.22
CA ILE A 48 22.90 -1.81 -7.22
C ILE A 48 23.27 -3.20 -7.69
N LYS A 49 23.33 -4.18 -6.77
CA LYS A 49 23.67 -5.56 -7.10
C LYS A 49 22.64 -6.21 -8.01
N ILE A 50 21.34 -5.99 -7.77
CA ILE A 50 20.29 -6.49 -8.65
C ILE A 50 20.39 -5.83 -10.03
N ILE A 51 20.55 -4.51 -10.10
CA ILE A 51 20.70 -3.76 -11.36
C ILE A 51 21.89 -4.27 -12.18
N LYS A 52 23.05 -4.52 -11.54
CA LYS A 52 24.24 -5.06 -12.23
C LYS A 52 24.01 -6.45 -12.83
N ASN A 53 23.11 -7.26 -12.26
CA ASN A 53 22.82 -8.61 -12.75
C ASN A 53 21.72 -8.64 -13.83
N LEU A 54 20.98 -7.54 -14.04
CA LEU A 54 19.92 -7.47 -15.04
C LEU A 54 20.46 -7.47 -16.48
N GLY A 55 21.47 -6.65 -16.80
CA GLY A 55 22.05 -6.57 -18.14
C GLY A 55 21.01 -6.38 -19.27
N ILE A 56 21.36 -6.79 -20.50
CA ILE A 56 20.38 -6.93 -21.61
C ILE A 56 20.00 -8.41 -21.68
N LYS A 57 18.81 -8.76 -21.20
CA LYS A 57 18.30 -10.14 -21.15
C LYS A 57 16.88 -10.24 -21.70
N LYS A 58 16.48 -11.41 -22.20
CA LYS A 58 15.13 -11.66 -22.72
C LYS A 58 14.16 -11.84 -21.57
N LEU A 59 12.88 -11.46 -21.75
CA LEU A 59 11.82 -11.61 -20.75
C LEU A 59 11.68 -13.03 -20.15
N SER A 60 12.03 -14.05 -20.92
CA SER A 60 12.00 -15.47 -20.52
C SER A 60 13.17 -15.90 -19.63
N ASP A 61 14.21 -15.08 -19.50
CA ASP A 61 15.44 -15.47 -18.82
C ASP A 61 15.22 -15.51 -17.30
N ARG A 62 15.80 -16.54 -16.65
CA ARG A 62 15.95 -16.55 -15.20
C ARG A 62 17.36 -16.12 -14.81
N ILE A 63 17.45 -15.26 -13.80
CA ILE A 63 18.67 -14.61 -13.35
C ILE A 63 18.98 -15.13 -11.95
N SER A 64 20.11 -15.83 -11.83
CA SER A 64 20.62 -16.27 -10.53
C SER A 64 21.50 -15.18 -9.94
N ILE A 65 21.15 -14.71 -8.74
CA ILE A 65 21.90 -13.72 -7.98
C ILE A 65 22.34 -14.36 -6.68
N GLU A 66 23.62 -14.15 -6.37
CA GLU A 66 24.24 -14.66 -5.17
C GLU A 66 24.24 -13.59 -4.07
N PHE A 67 23.51 -13.82 -2.98
CA PHE A 67 23.41 -12.89 -1.85
C PHE A 67 24.24 -13.33 -0.64
N THR A 68 24.82 -12.34 0.04
CA THR A 68 25.40 -12.52 1.37
C THR A 68 24.30 -12.55 2.42
N TYR A 69 24.64 -12.98 3.62
CA TYR A 69 23.70 -13.00 4.73
C TYR A 69 23.13 -11.61 5.09
N ASN A 70 23.94 -10.55 5.02
CA ASN A 70 23.47 -9.20 5.34
C ASN A 70 22.53 -8.67 4.24
N GLU A 71 22.81 -8.98 2.97
CA GLU A 71 21.92 -8.64 1.85
C GLU A 71 20.59 -9.40 1.93
N LEU A 72 20.61 -10.65 2.41
CA LEU A 72 19.38 -11.38 2.69
C LEU A 72 18.54 -10.74 3.81
N LEU A 73 19.17 -10.19 4.86
CA LEU A 73 18.45 -9.42 5.89
C LEU A 73 17.76 -8.18 5.31
N VAL A 74 18.42 -7.50 4.36
CA VAL A 74 17.83 -6.36 3.62
C VAL A 74 16.64 -6.81 2.79
N ILE A 75 16.79 -7.88 2.00
CA ILE A 75 15.70 -8.36 1.15
C ILE A 75 14.53 -8.84 2.01
N ASP A 76 14.78 -9.51 3.13
CA ASP A 76 13.74 -9.87 4.09
C ASP A 76 13.02 -8.64 4.66
N ALA A 77 13.77 -7.65 5.15
CA ALA A 77 13.20 -6.41 5.69
C ALA A 77 12.29 -5.71 4.67
N VAL A 78 12.79 -5.57 3.45
CA VAL A 78 12.09 -4.93 2.32
C VAL A 78 10.89 -5.74 1.87
N SER A 79 11.00 -7.07 1.83
CA SER A 79 9.89 -7.94 1.45
C SER A 79 8.74 -7.85 2.44
N ASN A 80 9.05 -7.80 3.74
CA ASN A 80 8.03 -7.64 4.76
C ASN A 80 7.43 -6.22 4.73
N ILE A 81 8.21 -5.16 4.52
CA ILE A 81 7.70 -3.78 4.49
C ILE A 81 6.88 -3.54 3.22
N SER A 82 7.38 -3.92 2.06
CA SER A 82 6.69 -3.66 0.80
C SER A 82 5.36 -4.40 0.66
N SER A 83 5.13 -5.53 1.34
CA SER A 83 3.81 -6.18 1.30
C SER A 83 2.72 -5.35 1.97
N THR A 84 3.05 -4.58 3.01
CA THR A 84 2.12 -3.67 3.69
C THR A 84 1.84 -2.34 2.97
N TYR A 85 2.61 -1.96 1.94
CA TYR A 85 2.53 -0.61 1.31
C TYR A 85 2.08 -0.64 -0.17
N ASN A 86 1.58 -1.76 -0.69
CA ASN A 86 1.36 -1.88 -2.14
C ASN A 86 0.05 -1.23 -2.64
N GLN A 87 0.22 -0.23 -3.51
CA GLN A 87 -0.81 0.35 -4.36
C GLN A 87 -1.43 -0.70 -5.32
N SER A 88 -2.73 -0.97 -5.11
CA SER A 88 -3.83 -1.47 -5.98
C SER A 88 -3.65 -2.32 -7.25
N HIS A 89 -2.46 -2.62 -7.78
CA HIS A 89 -2.37 -3.20 -9.14
C HIS A 89 -1.58 -4.50 -9.32
N LEU A 90 -0.96 -5.06 -8.28
CA LEU A 90 -0.18 -6.29 -8.42
C LEU A 90 -0.29 -7.20 -7.18
N SER A 91 -1.40 -7.92 -7.02
CA SER A 91 -1.52 -9.01 -6.04
C SER A 91 -0.34 -9.98 -6.10
N ASP A 92 0.13 -10.24 -7.33
CA ASP A 92 1.27 -11.13 -7.59
C ASP A 92 2.59 -10.59 -7.02
N LYS A 93 2.79 -9.26 -6.96
CA LYS A 93 3.96 -8.64 -6.31
C LYS A 93 3.95 -8.93 -4.82
N SER A 94 2.83 -8.71 -4.15
CA SER A 94 2.71 -8.92 -2.70
C SER A 94 2.95 -10.39 -2.34
N ILE A 95 2.28 -11.31 -3.05
CA ILE A 95 2.44 -12.76 -2.86
C ILE A 95 3.90 -13.19 -3.09
N PHE A 96 4.55 -12.65 -4.14
CA PHE A 96 5.95 -12.96 -4.41
C PHE A 96 6.86 -12.49 -3.28
N LEU A 97 6.72 -11.24 -2.83
CA LEU A 97 7.57 -10.67 -1.78
C LEU A 97 7.38 -11.41 -0.45
N ASP A 98 6.13 -11.74 -0.08
CA ASP A 98 5.87 -12.54 1.12
C ASP A 98 6.55 -13.92 1.04
N LYS A 99 6.39 -14.63 -0.08
CA LYS A 99 7.03 -15.94 -0.30
C LYS A 99 8.55 -15.84 -0.29
N LEU A 100 9.11 -14.79 -0.91
CA LEU A 100 10.54 -14.53 -0.93
C LEU A 100 11.07 -14.27 0.48
N GLY A 101 10.38 -13.43 1.25
CA GLY A 101 10.70 -13.15 2.66
C GLY A 101 10.72 -14.43 3.50
N ILE A 102 9.69 -15.28 3.40
CA ILE A 102 9.65 -16.58 4.09
C ILE A 102 10.85 -17.45 3.69
N SER A 103 11.11 -17.62 2.40
CA SER A 103 12.22 -18.45 1.89
C SER A 103 13.56 -17.96 2.42
N ILE A 104 13.79 -16.65 2.39
CA ILE A 104 15.02 -16.01 2.86
C ILE A 104 15.18 -16.18 4.36
N LEU A 105 14.10 -16.02 5.13
CA LEU A 105 14.12 -16.20 6.56
C LEU A 105 14.42 -17.65 6.97
N GLN A 106 13.88 -18.65 6.26
CA GLN A 106 14.22 -20.05 6.49
C GLN A 106 15.73 -20.28 6.31
N ASP A 107 16.33 -19.67 5.28
CA ASP A 107 17.77 -19.76 5.02
C ASP A 107 18.63 -19.00 6.04
N ILE A 108 18.12 -17.89 6.57
CA ILE A 108 18.71 -17.14 7.70
C ILE A 108 18.69 -17.98 8.98
N GLN A 109 17.56 -18.64 9.30
CA GLN A 109 17.40 -19.49 10.48
C GLN A 109 18.34 -20.70 10.47
N LYS A 110 18.44 -21.41 9.33
CA LYS A 110 19.38 -22.54 9.16
C LYS A 110 20.83 -22.17 9.50
N LYS A 111 21.24 -20.91 9.28
CA LYS A 111 22.56 -20.42 9.65
C LYS A 111 22.67 -20.13 11.16
N LYS A 112 21.64 -19.53 11.77
CA LYS A 112 21.62 -19.22 13.22
C LYS A 112 21.68 -20.47 14.09
N GLU A 113 21.01 -21.56 13.70
CA GLU A 113 21.11 -22.84 14.40
C GLU A 113 22.53 -23.42 14.36
N ARG A 114 23.31 -23.10 13.31
CA ARG A 114 24.73 -23.47 13.17
C ARG A 114 25.69 -22.52 13.89
N SER A 115 25.28 -21.29 14.18
CA SER A 115 26.09 -20.29 14.89
C SER A 115 25.41 -19.88 16.22
N LYS A 116 25.63 -20.64 17.29
CA LYS A 116 25.09 -20.40 18.65
C LYS A 116 25.57 -19.10 19.34
N LYS A 117 25.85 -17.99 18.63
CA LYS A 117 26.17 -16.70 19.25
C LYS A 117 25.56 -15.53 18.49
N ASN A 118 24.79 -14.75 19.25
CA ASN A 118 24.37 -13.36 19.06
C ASN A 118 23.63 -12.97 17.77
N THR A 119 22.35 -12.62 17.92
CA THR A 119 21.75 -11.31 17.55
C THR A 119 20.25 -11.34 17.86
N HIS A 120 19.68 -10.18 18.19
CA HIS A 120 18.32 -9.94 18.73
C HIS A 120 17.13 -10.31 17.83
N TYR A 121 17.36 -11.12 16.79
CA TYR A 121 16.34 -11.58 15.85
C TYR A 121 16.02 -13.06 16.10
N LYS A 122 15.01 -13.33 16.93
CA LYS A 122 14.35 -14.64 16.97
C LYS A 122 13.04 -14.53 16.18
N ASN A 123 13.06 -14.94 14.91
CA ASN A 123 11.85 -15.06 14.09
C ASN A 123 11.39 -16.51 14.18
N HIS A 124 10.09 -16.76 14.34
CA HIS A 124 9.50 -18.09 14.21
C HIS A 124 8.71 -18.12 12.90
N ILE A 125 9.02 -19.10 12.03
CA ILE A 125 8.24 -19.44 10.84
C ILE A 125 7.75 -20.85 11.06
N LYS A 126 6.45 -21.08 10.94
CA LYS A 126 5.88 -22.41 11.02
C LYS A 126 4.68 -22.45 10.09
N GLU A 127 4.58 -23.51 9.31
CA GLU A 127 3.47 -23.78 8.40
C GLU A 127 2.52 -24.79 9.05
N GLY A 128 1.26 -24.81 8.65
CA GLY A 128 0.25 -25.72 9.20
C GLY A 128 -0.21 -25.39 10.62
N ILE A 129 0.04 -24.17 11.11
CA ILE A 129 -0.43 -23.71 12.42
C ILE A 129 -1.94 -23.47 12.36
N THR A 130 -2.67 -24.07 13.30
CA THR A 130 -4.09 -23.79 13.54
C THR A 130 -4.33 -23.00 14.82
N ASP A 131 -3.36 -23.02 15.75
CA ASP A 131 -3.39 -22.33 17.03
C ASP A 131 -2.02 -21.73 17.36
N ILE A 132 -1.99 -20.40 17.59
CA ILE A 132 -0.79 -19.63 17.90
C ILE A 132 -0.19 -20.02 19.26
N SER A 133 -1.01 -20.54 20.19
CA SER A 133 -0.57 -20.96 21.53
C SER A 133 0.49 -22.07 21.46
N SER A 134 0.50 -22.84 20.37
CA SER A 134 1.45 -23.92 20.10
C SER A 134 2.87 -23.46 19.74
N ILE A 135 3.10 -22.14 19.66
CA ILE A 135 4.37 -21.55 19.27
C ILE A 135 5.05 -20.98 20.52
N ASN A 136 6.36 -21.24 20.67
CA ASN A 136 7.17 -20.57 21.67
C ASN A 136 7.80 -19.32 21.04
N ILE A 137 7.40 -18.12 21.46
CA ILE A 137 7.94 -16.84 20.95
C ILE A 137 8.87 -16.13 21.94
N ASN A 138 9.44 -16.86 22.91
CA ASN A 138 10.24 -16.26 23.97
C ASN A 138 11.49 -15.54 23.44
N GLY A 139 11.48 -14.22 23.56
CA GLY A 139 12.53 -13.33 23.08
C GLY A 139 12.46 -13.03 21.58
N ALA A 140 11.34 -13.32 20.93
CA ALA A 140 11.05 -12.85 19.59
C ALA A 140 10.68 -11.36 19.60
N GLU A 141 11.19 -10.63 18.62
CA GLU A 141 10.77 -9.25 18.31
C GLU A 141 9.94 -9.19 17.02
N ILE A 142 10.09 -10.19 16.15
CA ILE A 142 9.35 -10.31 14.90
C ILE A 142 8.79 -11.73 14.81
N LEU A 143 7.50 -11.83 14.56
CA LEU A 143 6.82 -13.10 14.30
C LEU A 143 6.17 -13.04 12.93
N ASN A 144 6.51 -13.99 12.06
CA ASN A 144 5.86 -14.15 10.77
C ASN A 144 5.25 -15.55 10.68
N ILE A 145 3.93 -15.60 10.73
CA ILE A 145 3.12 -16.81 10.70
C ILE A 145 2.00 -16.66 9.67
N ASN A 146 2.32 -16.00 8.57
CA ASN A 146 1.46 -15.89 7.43
C ASN A 146 1.19 -17.25 6.73
N TYR A 147 0.16 -17.29 5.89
CA TYR A 147 -0.22 -18.49 5.11
C TYR A 147 -0.45 -19.73 5.97
N ASN A 148 -1.13 -19.56 7.09
CA ASN A 148 -1.47 -20.63 8.02
C ASN A 148 -3.00 -20.83 8.11
N ASN A 149 -3.44 -21.68 9.04
CA ASN A 149 -4.85 -21.98 9.26
C ASN A 149 -5.33 -21.48 10.63
N ILE A 150 -4.75 -20.40 11.14
CA ILE A 150 -5.11 -19.82 12.44
C ILE A 150 -6.51 -19.23 12.32
N THR A 151 -7.40 -19.61 13.24
CA THR A 151 -8.80 -19.16 13.24
C THR A 151 -9.13 -18.17 14.35
N HIS A 152 -8.37 -18.22 15.45
CA HIS A 152 -8.58 -17.40 16.63
C HIS A 152 -7.24 -16.86 17.14
N LEU A 153 -7.24 -15.61 17.61
CA LEU A 153 -6.09 -14.98 18.23
C LEU A 153 -6.51 -14.44 19.59
N GLU A 154 -6.30 -15.24 20.64
CA GLU A 154 -6.71 -14.90 22.02
C GLU A 154 -5.54 -15.03 23.00
N ALA A 155 -5.39 -14.01 23.86
CA ALA A 155 -4.54 -14.02 25.07
C ALA A 155 -3.07 -14.45 24.89
N TYR A 156 -2.55 -14.35 23.67
CA TYR A 156 -1.17 -14.73 23.37
C TYR A 156 -0.20 -13.63 23.79
N ASP A 157 0.85 -14.00 24.55
CA ASP A 157 1.82 -13.05 25.09
C ASP A 157 2.78 -12.53 24.01
N VAL A 158 2.32 -11.52 23.27
CA VAL A 158 3.11 -10.82 22.25
C VAL A 158 3.91 -9.63 22.80
N LYS A 159 4.12 -9.54 24.13
CA LYS A 159 4.66 -8.33 24.79
C LYS A 159 6.04 -7.87 24.32
N ASN A 160 6.80 -8.75 23.65
CA ASN A 160 8.12 -8.44 23.12
C ASN A 160 8.13 -8.22 21.60
N LEU A 161 7.03 -8.54 20.91
CA LEU A 161 6.93 -8.34 19.48
C LEU A 161 6.84 -6.85 19.15
N LYS A 162 7.68 -6.42 18.21
CA LYS A 162 7.62 -5.16 17.49
C LYS A 162 6.89 -5.32 16.16
N ARG A 163 6.92 -6.53 15.58
CA ARG A 163 6.24 -6.86 14.33
C ARG A 163 5.55 -8.22 14.39
N LEU A 164 4.32 -8.27 13.90
CA LEU A 164 3.52 -9.47 13.81
C LEU A 164 2.85 -9.54 12.44
N ASN A 165 3.20 -10.55 11.64
CA ASN A 165 2.53 -10.86 10.38
C ASN A 165 1.69 -12.13 10.54
N LEU A 166 0.39 -11.96 10.37
CA LEU A 166 -0.68 -12.95 10.45
C LEU A 166 -1.46 -13.04 9.13
N ASN A 167 -0.93 -12.50 8.04
CA ASN A 167 -1.67 -12.43 6.78
C ASN A 167 -1.99 -13.83 6.22
N ASN A 168 -3.01 -13.93 5.38
CA ASN A 168 -3.42 -15.19 4.75
C ASN A 168 -3.68 -16.30 5.79
N ASN A 169 -4.49 -15.99 6.80
CA ASN A 169 -4.99 -16.95 7.79
C ASN A 169 -6.53 -17.03 7.70
N LYS A 170 -7.18 -17.54 8.73
CA LYS A 170 -8.66 -17.68 8.81
C LYS A 170 -9.19 -16.98 10.07
N ILE A 171 -8.52 -15.93 10.53
CA ILE A 171 -8.81 -15.27 11.80
C ILE A 171 -10.13 -14.52 11.67
N GLU A 172 -11.09 -14.86 12.52
CA GLU A 172 -12.42 -14.23 12.52
C GLU A 172 -12.52 -13.11 13.56
N LYS A 173 -11.75 -13.21 14.65
CA LYS A 173 -11.71 -12.25 15.76
C LYS A 173 -10.32 -12.17 16.38
N ILE A 174 -9.98 -10.98 16.88
CA ILE A 174 -8.78 -10.75 17.69
C ILE A 174 -9.21 -10.23 19.05
N GLU A 175 -8.86 -10.96 20.12
CA GLU A 175 -9.26 -10.63 21.48
C GLU A 175 -8.06 -10.68 22.43
N ASN A 176 -8.00 -9.75 23.39
CA ASN A 176 -7.02 -9.73 24.47
C ASN A 176 -5.54 -9.78 24.03
N LEU A 177 -5.21 -9.23 22.85
CA LEU A 177 -3.85 -9.16 22.35
C LEU A 177 -3.11 -7.95 22.97
N ASP A 178 -2.15 -8.17 23.88
CA ASP A 178 -1.33 -7.10 24.46
C ASP A 178 -0.24 -6.65 23.49
N VAL A 179 -0.60 -5.75 22.58
CA VAL A 179 0.29 -5.22 21.54
C VAL A 179 1.10 -3.99 21.97
N LYS A 180 1.34 -3.78 23.28
CA LYS A 180 2.00 -2.54 23.77
C LYS A 180 3.33 -2.19 23.11
N LYS A 181 4.17 -3.17 22.73
CA LYS A 181 5.43 -2.92 22.02
C LYS A 181 5.33 -3.05 20.50
N LEU A 182 4.18 -3.48 20.01
CA LEU A 182 3.97 -3.72 18.59
C LEU A 182 3.95 -2.37 17.86
N LYS A 183 4.65 -2.34 16.74
CA LYS A 183 4.72 -1.21 15.81
C LYS A 183 4.09 -1.55 14.47
N TYR A 184 4.11 -2.82 14.09
CA TYR A 184 3.58 -3.33 12.82
C TYR A 184 2.71 -4.53 13.07
N LEU A 185 1.51 -4.49 12.53
CA LEU A 185 0.60 -5.61 12.51
C LEU A 185 0.05 -5.76 11.09
N ASP A 186 0.20 -6.96 10.54
CA ASP A 186 -0.46 -7.34 9.29
C ASP A 186 -1.41 -8.49 9.60
N VAL A 187 -2.70 -8.24 9.43
CA VAL A 187 -3.79 -9.22 9.56
C VAL A 187 -4.62 -9.25 8.28
N SER A 188 -4.02 -8.87 7.15
CA SER A 188 -4.67 -8.90 5.85
C SER A 188 -5.04 -10.32 5.41
N ASN A 189 -5.99 -10.44 4.48
CA ASN A 189 -6.44 -11.74 3.95
C ASN A 189 -6.88 -12.70 5.07
N ASN A 190 -7.81 -12.23 5.90
CA ASN A 190 -8.42 -12.98 7.00
C ASN A 190 -9.95 -12.87 6.91
N LYS A 191 -10.67 -13.11 8.01
CA LYS A 191 -12.14 -13.07 8.08
C LYS A 191 -12.65 -12.12 9.15
N LEU A 192 -11.87 -11.08 9.47
CA LEU A 192 -12.22 -10.13 10.52
C LEU A 192 -13.49 -9.37 10.13
N THR A 193 -14.48 -9.35 11.02
CA THR A 193 -15.72 -8.58 10.86
C THR A 193 -15.75 -7.31 11.69
N ASN A 194 -14.94 -7.24 12.75
CA ASN A 194 -14.76 -6.07 13.60
C ASN A 194 -13.39 -6.12 14.29
N ILE A 195 -12.99 -4.99 14.90
CA ILE A 195 -11.67 -4.81 15.54
C ILE A 195 -11.75 -4.15 16.91
N GLN A 196 -12.93 -4.12 17.53
CA GLN A 196 -13.20 -3.35 18.75
C GLN A 196 -12.32 -3.74 19.96
N HIS A 197 -11.75 -4.95 19.95
CA HIS A 197 -10.90 -5.47 21.03
C HIS A 197 -9.39 -5.34 20.74
N LEU A 198 -9.01 -4.77 19.59
CA LEU A 198 -7.61 -4.60 19.22
C LEU A 198 -7.05 -3.27 19.74
N ASN A 199 -6.20 -3.31 20.77
CA ASN A 199 -5.58 -2.11 21.35
C ASN A 199 -4.37 -1.61 20.56
N VAL A 200 -4.62 -0.98 19.44
CA VAL A 200 -3.65 -0.49 18.43
C VAL A 200 -2.86 0.78 18.79
N LYS A 201 -2.93 1.29 20.03
CA LYS A 201 -2.45 2.63 20.40
C LYS A 201 -0.99 2.95 20.05
N ASN A 202 -0.14 1.92 19.99
CA ASN A 202 1.30 2.07 19.77
C ASN A 202 1.77 1.70 18.36
N LEU A 203 0.85 1.24 17.49
CA LEU A 203 1.15 0.87 16.12
C LEU A 203 1.53 2.09 15.28
N SER A 204 2.54 1.91 14.44
CA SER A 204 2.95 2.85 13.39
C SER A 204 2.29 2.50 12.05
N ALA A 205 2.18 1.21 11.74
CA ALA A 205 1.47 0.74 10.55
C ALA A 205 0.59 -0.48 10.85
N LEU A 206 -0.55 -0.56 10.16
CA LEU A 206 -1.51 -1.62 10.29
C LEU A 206 -2.11 -1.95 8.91
N ASP A 207 -2.08 -3.22 8.55
CA ASP A 207 -2.75 -3.74 7.38
C ASP A 207 -3.87 -4.71 7.78
N MET A 208 -5.08 -4.39 7.35
CA MET A 208 -6.29 -5.19 7.53
C MET A 208 -7.02 -5.37 6.20
N SER A 209 -6.31 -5.28 5.08
CA SER A 209 -6.89 -5.48 3.75
C SER A 209 -7.48 -6.88 3.58
N GLU A 210 -8.41 -7.04 2.64
CA GLU A 210 -9.03 -8.32 2.30
C GLU A 210 -9.62 -9.01 3.54
N ASN A 211 -10.49 -8.28 4.24
CA ASN A 211 -11.27 -8.75 5.39
C ASN A 211 -12.77 -8.44 5.15
N GLN A 212 -13.59 -8.53 6.19
CA GLN A 212 -15.04 -8.34 6.10
C GLN A 212 -15.52 -7.19 7.01
N LEU A 213 -14.68 -6.17 7.19
CA LEU A 213 -14.98 -5.02 8.03
C LEU A 213 -16.05 -4.15 7.37
N SER A 214 -17.16 -3.91 8.07
CA SER A 214 -18.25 -3.03 7.60
C SER A 214 -18.24 -1.64 8.24
N GLU A 215 -17.56 -1.52 9.39
CA GLU A 215 -17.41 -0.29 10.16
C GLU A 215 -16.05 -0.26 10.89
N ILE A 216 -15.62 0.95 11.28
CA ILE A 216 -14.41 1.17 12.08
C ILE A 216 -14.80 1.98 13.32
N HIS A 217 -14.95 1.31 14.45
CA HIS A 217 -15.29 1.94 15.72
C HIS A 217 -14.32 1.52 16.83
N GLY A 218 -14.23 2.35 17.88
CA GLY A 218 -13.38 2.06 19.06
C GLY A 218 -11.88 2.18 18.79
N PHE A 219 -11.49 2.75 17.65
CA PHE A 219 -10.13 2.74 17.16
C PHE A 219 -9.38 4.01 17.61
N ASN A 220 -8.49 3.86 18.59
CA ASN A 220 -7.63 4.96 19.05
C ASN A 220 -6.18 4.68 18.62
N VAL A 221 -5.76 5.35 17.56
CA VAL A 221 -4.46 5.14 16.91
C VAL A 221 -3.66 6.43 16.76
N LYS A 222 -3.51 7.14 17.87
CA LYS A 222 -2.80 8.43 17.90
C LYS A 222 -1.41 8.40 17.26
N GLU A 223 -0.76 7.24 17.21
CA GLU A 223 0.60 7.06 16.68
C GLU A 223 0.67 6.45 15.27
N LEU A 224 -0.46 6.04 14.70
CA LEU A 224 -0.49 5.34 13.41
C LEU A 224 -0.23 6.32 12.27
N LYS A 225 0.71 5.93 11.40
CA LYS A 225 1.14 6.66 10.21
C LYS A 225 0.59 6.06 8.92
N SER A 226 0.45 4.73 8.87
CA SER A 226 -0.10 4.02 7.70
C SER A 226 -1.22 3.08 8.11
N LEU A 227 -2.34 3.14 7.39
CA LEU A 227 -3.48 2.24 7.56
C LEU A 227 -3.99 1.74 6.21
N ILE A 228 -4.00 0.42 6.07
CA ILE A 228 -4.50 -0.25 4.87
C ILE A 228 -5.78 -1.03 5.21
N LEU A 229 -6.85 -0.70 4.49
CA LEU A 229 -8.20 -1.24 4.64
C LEU A 229 -8.79 -1.70 3.30
N ARG A 230 -7.94 -1.88 2.28
CA ARG A 230 -8.38 -2.27 0.93
C ARG A 230 -9.21 -3.55 0.95
N GLY A 231 -10.24 -3.68 0.11
CA GLY A 231 -10.97 -4.95 -0.02
C GLY A 231 -11.76 -5.30 1.24
N ASN A 232 -12.48 -4.33 1.79
CA ASN A 232 -13.40 -4.52 2.92
C ASN A 232 -14.83 -4.10 2.50
N GLN A 233 -15.74 -3.97 3.45
CA GLN A 233 -17.15 -3.66 3.23
C GLN A 233 -17.53 -2.29 3.84
N LEU A 234 -16.57 -1.37 3.97
CA LEU A 234 -16.77 -0.10 4.65
C LEU A 234 -17.69 0.81 3.84
N THR A 235 -18.72 1.34 4.51
CA THR A 235 -19.68 2.29 3.90
C THR A 235 -19.42 3.76 4.30
N ASN A 236 -18.71 3.95 5.42
CA ASN A 236 -18.25 5.22 5.96
C ASN A 236 -16.97 4.98 6.77
N ILE A 237 -16.30 6.04 7.20
CA ILE A 237 -15.12 5.97 8.09
C ILE A 237 -15.31 6.84 9.35
N LEU A 238 -16.53 6.91 9.86
CA LEU A 238 -16.86 7.66 11.07
C LEU A 238 -16.23 7.02 12.32
N GLY A 239 -15.92 7.84 13.34
CA GLY A 239 -15.33 7.35 14.60
C GLY A 239 -13.81 7.14 14.54
N PHE A 240 -13.16 7.73 13.54
CA PHE A 240 -11.76 7.54 13.22
C PHE A 240 -10.91 8.75 13.68
N ASP A 241 -10.26 8.67 14.85
CA ASP A 241 -9.33 9.71 15.35
C ASP A 241 -7.87 9.35 15.01
N VAL A 242 -7.39 9.83 13.87
CA VAL A 242 -6.09 9.46 13.30
C VAL A 242 -5.21 10.65 12.96
N LYS A 243 -5.05 11.57 13.91
CA LYS A 243 -4.35 12.86 13.71
C LYS A 243 -2.95 12.76 13.11
N ARG A 244 -2.25 11.63 13.21
CA ARG A 244 -0.88 11.44 12.70
C ARG A 244 -0.80 10.60 11.43
N LEU A 245 -1.92 10.14 10.89
CA LEU A 245 -1.93 9.30 9.71
C LEU A 245 -1.45 10.10 8.49
N GLN A 246 -0.52 9.48 7.76
CA GLN A 246 0.11 10.00 6.56
C GLN A 246 -0.35 9.23 5.32
N GLU A 247 -0.72 7.96 5.49
CA GLU A 247 -1.20 7.10 4.41
C GLU A 247 -2.48 6.38 4.82
N LEU A 248 -3.47 6.42 3.92
CA LEU A 248 -4.74 5.73 4.09
C LEU A 248 -5.15 5.07 2.78
N ASN A 249 -5.26 3.74 2.80
CA ASN A 249 -5.74 2.97 1.66
C ASN A 249 -7.12 2.37 1.95
N LEU A 250 -8.13 2.90 1.27
CA LEU A 250 -9.54 2.53 1.34
C LEU A 250 -10.04 1.98 0.00
N ASN A 251 -9.15 1.51 -0.86
CA ASN A 251 -9.52 0.95 -2.16
C ASN A 251 -10.52 -0.21 -2.00
N GLU A 252 -11.37 -0.44 -2.99
CA GLU A 252 -12.26 -1.61 -3.05
C GLU A 252 -13.10 -1.77 -1.77
N ASN A 253 -13.76 -0.68 -1.37
CA ASN A 253 -14.74 -0.65 -0.30
C ASN A 253 -16.11 -0.22 -0.88
N GLN A 254 -17.04 0.15 0.00
CA GLN A 254 -18.40 0.53 -0.38
C GLN A 254 -18.68 2.02 -0.07
N LEU A 255 -17.64 2.86 -0.05
CA LEU A 255 -17.76 4.27 0.29
C LEU A 255 -18.54 5.02 -0.78
N THR A 256 -19.49 5.83 -0.35
CA THR A 256 -20.32 6.66 -1.24
C THR A 256 -19.94 8.14 -1.21
N ASN A 257 -19.15 8.54 -0.20
CA ASN A 257 -18.66 9.88 0.01
C ASN A 257 -17.22 9.86 0.55
N ILE A 258 -16.52 10.98 0.40
CA ILE A 258 -15.13 11.18 0.88
C ILE A 258 -15.07 12.09 2.13
N GLN A 259 -16.18 12.71 2.52
CA GLN A 259 -16.19 13.77 3.55
C GLN A 259 -15.84 13.25 4.94
N ASP A 260 -16.04 11.97 5.18
CA ASP A 260 -15.65 11.32 6.43
C ASP A 260 -14.11 11.28 6.60
N VAL A 261 -13.32 11.53 5.54
CA VAL A 261 -11.85 11.62 5.59
C VAL A 261 -11.41 13.00 6.07
N ASN A 262 -11.38 13.20 7.39
CA ASN A 262 -10.89 14.45 8.00
C ASN A 262 -9.50 14.29 8.64
N VAL A 263 -8.48 14.04 7.81
CA VAL A 263 -7.12 13.76 8.27
C VAL A 263 -6.11 14.75 7.67
N LYS A 264 -5.90 15.89 8.34
CA LYS A 264 -5.13 17.03 7.78
C LYS A 264 -3.66 16.75 7.45
N ASN A 265 -3.08 15.72 8.08
CA ASN A 265 -1.67 15.33 7.88
C ASN A 265 -1.49 14.24 6.82
N LEU A 266 -2.57 13.84 6.14
CA LEU A 266 -2.53 12.80 5.13
C LEU A 266 -1.72 13.27 3.91
N LEU A 267 -0.77 12.44 3.50
CA LEU A 267 0.08 12.62 2.32
C LEU A 267 -0.44 11.79 1.15
N GLU A 268 -0.98 10.60 1.44
CA GLU A 268 -1.45 9.64 0.43
C GLU A 268 -2.83 9.09 0.80
N LEU A 269 -3.76 9.14 -0.16
CA LEU A 269 -5.12 8.65 -0.02
C LEU A 269 -5.53 7.81 -1.22
N SER A 270 -5.83 6.54 -1.00
CA SER A 270 -6.34 5.66 -2.05
C SER A 270 -7.81 5.33 -1.79
N LEU A 271 -8.68 5.65 -2.76
CA LEU A 271 -10.14 5.48 -2.72
C LEU A 271 -10.68 4.81 -3.99
N SER A 272 -9.79 4.18 -4.76
CA SER A 272 -10.09 3.50 -6.02
C SER A 272 -11.10 2.36 -5.83
N GLY A 273 -12.02 2.16 -6.77
CA GLY A 273 -12.96 1.03 -6.70
C GLY A 273 -14.01 1.16 -5.60
N ASN A 274 -14.47 2.39 -5.33
CA ASN A 274 -15.58 2.66 -4.41
C ASN A 274 -16.83 3.12 -5.19
N TYR A 275 -17.85 3.61 -4.49
CA TYR A 275 -19.10 4.12 -5.06
C TYR A 275 -19.26 5.63 -4.93
N ILE A 276 -18.16 6.38 -4.86
CA ILE A 276 -18.18 7.84 -4.64
C ILE A 276 -18.82 8.53 -5.85
N VAL A 277 -19.83 9.36 -5.60
CA VAL A 277 -20.57 10.08 -6.67
C VAL A 277 -20.17 11.55 -6.78
N ASN A 278 -19.80 12.18 -5.66
CA ASN A 278 -19.40 13.57 -5.63
C ASN A 278 -18.19 13.73 -4.70
N VAL A 279 -17.28 14.61 -5.09
CA VAL A 279 -16.18 15.08 -4.25
C VAL A 279 -16.48 16.53 -3.90
N ASP A 280 -16.72 16.83 -2.63
CA ASP A 280 -17.06 18.17 -2.14
C ASP A 280 -16.55 18.38 -0.71
N GLY A 281 -16.07 19.58 -0.42
CA GLY A 281 -15.66 20.01 0.92
C GLY A 281 -14.38 19.36 1.44
N ILE A 282 -13.46 18.96 0.55
CA ILE A 282 -12.20 18.34 0.93
C ILE A 282 -11.15 19.41 1.18
N ASP A 283 -10.57 19.38 2.37
CA ASP A 283 -9.47 20.25 2.79
C ASP A 283 -8.35 19.38 3.36
N LEU A 284 -7.50 18.88 2.45
CA LEU A 284 -6.37 18.00 2.74
C LEU A 284 -5.11 18.62 2.13
N LYS A 285 -4.67 19.74 2.71
CA LYS A 285 -3.56 20.56 2.20
C LYS A 285 -2.22 19.83 2.15
N SER A 286 -2.01 18.83 2.99
CA SER A 286 -0.77 18.03 3.02
C SER A 286 -0.74 16.95 1.94
N LEU A 287 -1.89 16.67 1.31
CA LEU A 287 -2.04 15.55 0.39
C LEU A 287 -1.22 15.77 -0.88
N ARG A 288 -0.42 14.77 -1.23
CA ARG A 288 0.44 14.73 -2.43
C ARG A 288 -0.07 13.72 -3.45
N PHE A 289 -0.67 12.63 -3.00
CA PHE A 289 -1.23 11.58 -3.86
C PHE A 289 -2.69 11.31 -3.52
N ILE A 290 -3.54 11.23 -4.54
CA ILE A 290 -4.90 10.69 -4.40
C ILE A 290 -5.30 9.84 -5.61
N ASP A 291 -5.81 8.64 -5.31
CA ASP A 291 -6.44 7.78 -6.30
C ASP A 291 -7.95 7.71 -6.08
N LEU A 292 -8.71 8.25 -7.01
CA LEU A 292 -10.18 8.26 -7.05
C LEU A 292 -10.70 7.46 -8.25
N SER A 293 -9.88 6.60 -8.86
CA SER A 293 -10.24 5.84 -10.04
C SER A 293 -11.37 4.83 -9.76
N PHE A 294 -12.04 4.36 -10.81
CA PHE A 294 -13.09 3.35 -10.70
C PHE A 294 -14.18 3.69 -9.67
N ASN A 295 -14.61 4.95 -9.67
CA ASN A 295 -15.71 5.44 -8.86
C ASN A 295 -16.88 5.86 -9.77
N LYS A 296 -17.87 6.58 -9.22
CA LYS A 296 -19.03 7.10 -9.94
C LYS A 296 -19.04 8.62 -9.98
N ILE A 297 -17.86 9.26 -9.86
CA ILE A 297 -17.73 10.70 -9.63
C ILE A 297 -18.29 11.47 -10.83
N LYS A 298 -19.22 12.38 -10.57
CA LYS A 298 -19.80 13.27 -11.59
C LYS A 298 -19.30 14.70 -11.46
N LYS A 299 -18.99 15.13 -10.23
CA LYS A 299 -18.65 16.51 -9.88
C LYS A 299 -17.56 16.53 -8.80
N ILE A 300 -16.62 17.44 -8.99
CA ILE A 300 -15.58 17.78 -8.02
C ILE A 300 -15.75 19.27 -7.70
N LYS A 301 -15.91 19.60 -6.42
CA LYS A 301 -16.10 20.96 -5.91
C LYS A 301 -15.34 21.12 -4.59
N ASN A 302 -15.00 22.36 -4.23
CA ASN A 302 -14.34 22.69 -2.96
C ASN A 302 -13.23 21.69 -2.58
N PHE A 303 -12.35 21.38 -3.54
CA PHE A 303 -11.31 20.36 -3.43
C PHE A 303 -9.96 21.05 -3.17
N ASP A 304 -9.71 21.41 -1.91
CA ASP A 304 -8.53 22.14 -1.44
C ASP A 304 -7.38 21.18 -1.08
N CYS A 305 -6.62 20.78 -2.10
CA CYS A 305 -5.43 19.93 -2.00
C CYS A 305 -4.24 20.60 -2.69
N LYS A 306 -3.80 21.77 -2.19
CA LYS A 306 -2.80 22.63 -2.89
C LYS A 306 -1.45 21.97 -3.18
N ASN A 307 -1.04 21.01 -2.36
CA ASN A 307 0.23 20.30 -2.53
C ASN A 307 0.07 18.99 -3.34
N LEU A 308 -1.08 18.79 -3.99
CA LEU A 308 -1.33 17.58 -4.76
C LEU A 308 -0.46 17.52 -5.99
N GLU A 309 0.26 16.41 -6.13
CA GLU A 309 1.18 16.13 -7.21
C GLU A 309 0.58 15.08 -8.16
N ILE A 310 -0.06 14.06 -7.61
CA ILE A 310 -0.61 12.93 -8.38
C ILE A 310 -2.11 12.81 -8.11
N LEU A 311 -2.88 12.90 -9.19
CA LEU A 311 -4.33 12.76 -9.17
C LEU A 311 -4.78 11.73 -10.21
N TYR A 312 -5.35 10.62 -9.73
CA TYR A 312 -6.01 9.65 -10.60
C TYR A 312 -7.53 9.73 -10.49
N LEU A 313 -8.17 9.90 -11.64
CA LEU A 313 -9.62 10.00 -11.82
C LEU A 313 -10.12 9.03 -12.90
N PHE A 314 -9.29 8.07 -13.31
CA PHE A 314 -9.59 7.11 -14.36
C PHE A 314 -10.90 6.37 -14.10
N SER A 315 -11.72 6.14 -15.14
CA SER A 315 -12.97 5.37 -15.02
C SER A 315 -13.96 5.97 -14.02
N ASN A 316 -14.45 7.16 -14.34
CA ASN A 316 -15.48 7.88 -13.59
C ASN A 316 -16.56 8.45 -14.54
N ASN A 317 -17.48 9.26 -14.02
CA ASN A 317 -18.57 9.87 -14.78
C ASN A 317 -18.43 11.40 -14.91
N ILE A 318 -17.19 11.91 -14.93
CA ILE A 318 -16.90 13.34 -14.93
C ILE A 318 -17.19 13.93 -16.30
N GLN A 319 -18.06 14.94 -16.34
CA GLN A 319 -18.40 15.66 -17.58
C GLN A 319 -17.74 17.04 -17.67
N LYS A 320 -17.47 17.65 -16.50
CA LYS A 320 -16.90 18.99 -16.39
C LYS A 320 -15.71 18.95 -15.44
N LEU A 321 -14.58 19.49 -15.88
CA LEU A 321 -13.35 19.52 -15.11
C LEU A 321 -12.88 20.94 -14.85
N GLU A 322 -12.71 21.26 -13.56
CA GLU A 322 -12.24 22.55 -13.06
C GLU A 322 -11.21 22.31 -11.97
N LEU A 323 -9.93 22.35 -12.33
CA LEU A 323 -8.79 22.02 -11.46
C LEU A 323 -7.66 23.06 -11.56
N SER A 324 -7.95 24.28 -12.02
CA SER A 324 -6.93 25.32 -12.25
C SER A 324 -6.21 25.76 -10.97
N HIS A 325 -6.82 25.52 -9.81
CA HIS A 325 -6.27 25.80 -8.48
C HIS A 325 -5.23 24.78 -8.01
N LEU A 326 -5.09 23.62 -8.65
CA LEU A 326 -4.09 22.61 -8.32
C LEU A 326 -2.80 22.87 -9.10
N GLU A 327 -1.85 23.56 -8.47
CA GLU A 327 -0.69 24.12 -9.19
C GLU A 327 0.51 23.17 -9.27
N ASN A 328 0.58 22.17 -8.39
CA ASN A 328 1.75 21.30 -8.22
C ASN A 328 1.62 19.93 -8.92
N MET A 329 0.58 19.73 -9.73
CA MET A 329 0.32 18.43 -10.38
C MET A 329 1.45 18.05 -11.35
N THR A 330 2.02 16.88 -11.14
CA THR A 330 3.01 16.22 -12.02
C THR A 330 2.38 15.09 -12.83
N THR A 331 1.32 14.48 -12.30
CA THR A 331 0.62 13.37 -12.95
C THR A 331 -0.90 13.55 -12.83
N LEU A 332 -1.60 13.41 -13.95
CA LEU A 332 -3.06 13.45 -13.99
C LEU A 332 -3.58 12.40 -14.97
N ASP A 333 -4.36 11.44 -14.46
CA ASP A 333 -5.08 10.46 -15.30
C ASP A 333 -6.59 10.71 -15.23
N ILE A 334 -7.18 11.13 -16.35
CA ILE A 334 -8.61 11.41 -16.49
C ILE A 334 -9.27 10.56 -17.58
N ARG A 335 -8.60 9.50 -18.05
CA ARG A 335 -9.17 8.58 -19.04
C ARG A 335 -10.49 7.96 -18.55
N ASN A 336 -11.27 7.44 -19.48
CA ASN A 336 -12.55 6.81 -19.24
C ASN A 336 -13.50 7.69 -18.42
N ASN A 337 -13.62 8.95 -18.86
CA ASN A 337 -14.61 9.89 -18.37
C ASN A 337 -15.30 10.58 -19.56
N PRO A 338 -16.62 10.82 -19.49
CA PRO A 338 -17.36 11.53 -20.54
C PRO A 338 -17.14 13.05 -20.48
N ILE A 339 -15.89 13.51 -20.50
CA ILE A 339 -15.53 14.94 -20.34
C ILE A 339 -15.93 15.71 -21.60
N ILE A 340 -16.88 16.62 -21.44
CA ILE A 340 -17.38 17.50 -22.51
C ILE A 340 -16.88 18.94 -22.34
N TYR A 341 -16.39 19.28 -21.15
CA TYR A 341 -15.91 20.61 -20.81
C TYR A 341 -14.73 20.54 -19.84
N ILE A 342 -13.67 21.28 -20.16
CA ILE A 342 -12.55 21.56 -19.26
C ILE A 342 -12.41 23.07 -19.24
N ASN A 343 -12.43 23.69 -18.06
CA ASN A 343 -12.26 25.13 -17.97
C ASN A 343 -10.94 25.59 -18.64
N PRO A 344 -10.91 26.72 -19.39
CA PRO A 344 -9.71 27.15 -20.12
C PRO A 344 -8.44 27.31 -19.27
N GLU A 345 -8.55 27.76 -18.02
CA GLU A 345 -7.41 27.85 -17.10
C GLU A 345 -6.88 26.47 -16.72
N THR A 346 -7.78 25.50 -16.55
CA THR A 346 -7.40 24.10 -16.28
C THR A 346 -6.64 23.53 -17.47
N ILE A 347 -7.06 23.80 -18.72
CA ILE A 347 -6.33 23.41 -19.94
C ILE A 347 -4.90 23.99 -19.94
N MET A 348 -4.73 25.28 -19.61
CA MET A 348 -3.41 25.91 -19.56
C MET A 348 -2.48 25.25 -18.53
N LYS A 349 -3.01 24.83 -17.38
CA LYS A 349 -2.26 24.09 -16.36
C LYS A 349 -1.92 22.68 -16.84
N MET A 350 -2.89 21.96 -17.43
CA MET A 350 -2.71 20.60 -17.95
C MET A 350 -1.61 20.48 -19.00
N ARG A 351 -1.41 21.51 -19.85
CA ARG A 351 -0.30 21.53 -20.84
C ARG A 351 1.10 21.44 -20.21
N LYS A 352 1.23 21.72 -18.92
CA LYS A 352 2.52 21.70 -18.19
C LYS A 352 2.72 20.43 -17.39
N ILE A 353 1.71 19.57 -17.29
CA ILE A 353 1.78 18.32 -16.52
C ILE A 353 2.61 17.31 -17.33
N PRO A 354 3.75 16.81 -16.80
CA PRO A 354 4.58 15.83 -17.51
C PRO A 354 3.83 14.56 -17.88
N ASP A 355 3.11 13.99 -16.91
CA ASP A 355 2.40 12.71 -17.07
C ASP A 355 0.89 12.94 -17.14
N LEU A 356 0.45 13.65 -18.18
CA LEU A 356 -0.96 13.83 -18.49
C LEU A 356 -1.49 12.66 -19.33
N ILE A 357 -2.51 11.98 -18.82
CA ILE A 357 -3.13 10.83 -19.46
C ILE A 357 -4.64 11.09 -19.64
N MET A 358 -5.10 11.15 -20.88
CA MET A 358 -6.50 11.46 -21.24
C MET A 358 -6.89 10.83 -22.59
N ASP A 359 -8.18 10.60 -22.82
CA ASP A 359 -8.65 9.92 -24.04
C ASP A 359 -8.66 10.80 -25.29
N ASN A 360 -9.01 12.08 -25.11
CA ASN A 360 -9.00 13.11 -26.16
C ASN A 360 -7.75 13.97 -26.00
N HIS A 361 -7.27 14.63 -27.06
CA HIS A 361 -6.18 15.60 -26.92
C HIS A 361 -6.70 16.94 -26.37
N LEU A 362 -5.85 17.70 -25.68
CA LEU A 362 -6.20 19.05 -25.21
C LEU A 362 -6.62 20.00 -26.35
N ASP A 363 -6.09 19.79 -27.55
CA ASP A 363 -6.44 20.60 -28.74
C ASP A 363 -7.82 20.26 -29.33
N ASP A 364 -8.48 19.21 -28.83
CA ASP A 364 -9.86 18.85 -29.19
C ASP A 364 -10.89 19.75 -28.50
N TYR A 365 -10.46 20.56 -27.52
CA TYR A 365 -11.29 21.54 -26.82
C TYR A 365 -11.15 22.92 -27.48
N ASP A 366 -12.26 23.66 -27.57
CA ASP A 366 -12.28 25.01 -28.12
C ASP A 366 -11.77 26.06 -27.12
N LYS A 367 -11.69 27.32 -27.55
CA LYS A 367 -11.23 28.43 -26.70
C LYS A 367 -12.09 28.67 -25.45
N ASN A 368 -13.32 28.17 -25.44
CA ASN A 368 -14.23 28.28 -24.32
C ASN A 368 -14.18 27.04 -23.42
N GLY A 369 -13.35 26.04 -23.75
CA GLY A 369 -13.17 24.82 -22.98
C GLY A 369 -14.11 23.67 -23.36
N TYR A 370 -14.92 23.81 -24.41
CA TYR A 370 -15.86 22.76 -24.84
C TYR A 370 -15.23 21.82 -25.86
N LEU A 371 -15.51 20.52 -25.75
CA LEU A 371 -15.10 19.54 -26.74
C LEU A 371 -15.74 19.86 -28.11
N LYS A 372 -14.93 19.95 -29.17
CA LYS A 372 -15.39 20.32 -30.52
C LYS A 372 -16.37 19.27 -31.08
N GLN A 373 -17.39 19.74 -31.80
CA GLN A 373 -18.40 18.86 -32.43
C GLN A 373 -17.76 17.86 -33.40
N GLY A 374 -18.28 16.63 -33.43
CA GLY A 374 -17.78 15.54 -34.29
C GLY A 374 -16.66 14.70 -33.66
N ILE A 375 -16.04 15.18 -32.58
CA ILE A 375 -15.11 14.41 -31.74
C ILE A 375 -15.97 13.61 -30.75
N PHE A 376 -16.73 12.65 -31.26
CA PHE A 376 -17.34 11.64 -30.40
C PHE A 376 -16.22 10.74 -29.90
N SER A 377 -16.03 10.71 -28.58
CA SER A 377 -15.08 9.83 -27.88
C SER A 377 -14.95 8.48 -28.57
N ARG A 378 -13.72 8.06 -28.90
CA ARG A 378 -13.40 6.70 -29.39
C ARG A 378 -13.92 5.57 -28.48
N MET A 379 -14.41 5.90 -27.28
CA MET A 379 -14.92 4.99 -26.27
C MET A 379 -16.28 4.35 -26.58
N LYS A 380 -17.13 4.92 -27.45
CA LYS A 380 -18.44 4.31 -27.76
C LYS A 380 -18.37 3.13 -28.74
N GLN A 381 -17.26 2.97 -29.49
CA GLN A 381 -17.09 1.84 -30.41
C GLN A 381 -16.54 0.57 -29.75
N ILE A 382 -15.94 0.68 -28.56
CA ILE A 382 -15.34 -0.47 -27.85
C ILE A 382 -16.35 -1.17 -26.93
N PHE A 383 -17.36 -0.46 -26.41
CA PHE A 383 -18.39 -1.05 -25.55
C PHE A 383 -19.64 -1.59 -26.29
N ASN A 384 -19.68 -1.48 -27.62
CA ASN A 384 -20.76 -2.02 -28.47
C ASN A 384 -20.29 -3.23 -29.32
N LYS A 385 -19.23 -3.92 -28.92
CA LYS A 385 -18.77 -5.18 -29.53
C LYS A 385 -18.60 -6.28 -28.51
#